data_AF-A0A965DVJ9-F1
#
_entry.id   AF-A0A965DVJ9-F1
#
_cell.length_a   1.000
_cell.length_b   1.000
_cell.length_c   1.000
_cell.angle_alpha   90.00
_cell.angle_beta   90.00
_cell.angle_gamma   90.00
#
_symmetry.space_group_name_H-M   'P 1'
#
loop_
_entity.id
_entity.type
_entity.pdbx_description
1 polymer ?
#
loop_
_entity_poly.entity_id
_entity_poly.type
_entity_poly.pdbx_seq_one_letter_code
_entity_poly.pdbx_strand_id
1 'polypeptide(L)' 'MSKLNQIALLSVHTSPLDQPGVGDAGGLNVYVVETSKRLADLGIKVDI' A
#
# COMPACT_ATOMS: atom_id res chain seq x y z
N MET A 1 -16.94 6.02 18.14
CA MET A 1 -16.37 6.14 16.78
C MET A 1 -16.47 4.79 16.09
N SER A 2 -16.84 4.76 14.81
CA SER A 2 -16.81 3.53 14.02
C SER A 2 -15.37 3.04 13.90
N LYS A 3 -15.18 1.72 13.98
CA LYS A 3 -13.87 1.10 13.78
C LYS A 3 -13.55 1.14 12.29
N LEU A 4 -12.36 1.64 11.94
CA LEU A 4 -11.83 1.55 10.57
C LEU A 4 -11.55 0.08 10.27
N ASN A 5 -12.29 -0.50 9.32
CA ASN A 5 -12.20 -1.92 8.98
C ASN A 5 -11.67 -2.16 7.56
N GLN A 6 -11.77 -1.16 6.67
CA GLN A 6 -11.31 -1.29 5.29
C GLN A 6 -10.84 0.07 4.73
N ILE A 7 -9.79 0.03 3.90
CA ILE A 7 -9.21 1.18 3.19
C ILE A 7 -9.00 0.79 1.73
N ALA A 8 -9.33 1.70 0.81
CA ALA A 8 -8.89 1.65 -0.57
C ALA A 8 -7.76 2.67 -0.75
N LEU A 9 -6.57 2.21 -1.11
CA LEU A 9 -5.42 3.02 -1.44
C LEU A 9 -5.31 3.13 -2.96
N LEU A 10 -4.85 4.27 -3.49
CA LEU A 10 -4.67 4.44 -4.93
C LEU A 10 -3.20 4.69 -5.24
N SER A 11 -2.60 3.80 -6.04
CA SER A 11 -1.23 3.97 -6.59
C SER A 11 -1.31 4.12 -8.11
N VAL A 12 -1.46 5.35 -8.58
CA VAL A 12 -1.84 5.62 -9.99
C VAL A 12 -0.65 5.57 -10.94
N HIS A 13 0.50 6.10 -10.52
CA HIS A 13 1.63 6.32 -11.42
C HIS A 13 2.51 5.09 -11.61
N THR A 14 2.56 4.19 -10.62
CA THR A 14 3.32 2.93 -10.67
C THR A 14 2.66 1.87 -9.79
N SER A 15 2.80 0.60 -10.15
CA SER A 15 2.24 -0.48 -9.35
C SER A 15 3.08 -0.72 -8.09
N PRO A 16 2.47 -0.93 -6.92
CA PRO A 16 3.20 -1.32 -5.72
C PRO A 16 3.87 -2.70 -5.84
N LEU A 17 3.49 -3.50 -6.85
CA LEU A 17 4.10 -4.79 -7.16
C LEU A 17 5.31 -4.70 -8.10
N ASP A 18 5.59 -3.51 -8.66
CA ASP A 18 6.76 -3.31 -9.51
C ASP A 18 8.05 -3.37 -8.69
N GLN A 19 9.11 -3.96 -9.25
CA GLN A 19 10.43 -4.07 -8.60
C GLN A 19 11.00 -2.67 -8.29
N PRO A 20 11.20 -2.31 -7.01
CA PRO A 20 11.80 -1.03 -6.67
C PRO A 20 13.24 -0.92 -7.17
N GLY A 21 13.62 0.29 -7.61
CA GLY A 21 14.94 0.61 -8.16
C GLY A 21 15.03 0.52 -9.69
N VAL A 22 13.92 0.26 -10.38
CA VAL A 22 13.84 0.18 -11.85
C VAL A 22 12.69 1.05 -12.35
N GLY A 23 12.92 1.79 -13.44
CA GLY A 23 11.90 2.69 -14.02
C GLY A 23 11.43 3.72 -12.99
N ASP A 24 10.11 3.88 -12.89
CA ASP A 24 9.47 4.81 -11.94
C ASP A 24 9.24 4.17 -10.55
N ALA A 25 9.55 2.88 -10.36
CA ALA A 25 9.33 2.17 -9.11
C ALA A 25 10.45 2.46 -8.10
N GLY A 26 10.10 2.96 -6.92
CA GLY A 26 11.05 3.40 -5.91
C GLY A 26 10.53 3.36 -4.48
N GLY A 27 10.93 4.34 -3.66
CA GLY A 27 10.60 4.38 -2.24
C GLY A 27 9.10 4.44 -1.95
N LEU A 28 8.31 5.07 -2.83
CA LEU A 28 6.86 5.14 -2.68
C LEU A 28 6.19 3.76 -2.82
N ASN A 29 6.65 2.93 -3.77
CA ASN A 29 6.14 1.57 -3.96
C ASN A 29 6.38 0.72 -2.71
N VAL A 30 7.61 0.77 -2.17
CA VAL A 30 7.96 0.11 -0.91
C VAL A 30 7.10 0.64 0.24
N TYR A 31 6.93 1.96 0.33
CA TYR A 31 6.11 2.58 1.37
C TYR A 31 4.66 2.11 1.33
N VAL A 32 4.05 2.05 0.14
CA VAL A 32 2.68 1.58 -0.07
C VAL A 32 2.53 0.14 0.41
N VAL A 33 3.43 -0.76 -0.03
CA VAL A 33 3.39 -2.18 0.36
C VAL A 33 3.55 -2.34 1.86
N GLU A 34 4.58 -1.73 2.45
CA GLU A 34 4.91 -1.91 3.85
C GLU A 34 3.88 -1.28 4.79
N THR A 35 3.31 -0.12 4.42
CA THR A 35 2.22 0.50 5.17
C THR A 35 0.97 -0.36 5.11
N SER A 36 0.64 -0.92 3.94
CA SER A 36 -0.55 -1.77 3.77
C SER A 36 -0.44 -3.07 4.56
N LYS A 37 0.74 -3.70 4.63
CA LYS A 37 1.00 -4.86 5.49
C LYS A 37 0.76 -4.54 6.96
N ARG A 38 1.28 -3.41 7.45
CA ARG A 38 1.11 -2.99 8.86
C ARG A 38 -0.34 -2.67 9.20
N LEU A 39 -1.10 -2.11 8.26
CA LEU A 39 -2.54 -1.91 8.42
C LEU A 39 -3.30 -3.25 8.46
N ALA A 40 -2.92 -4.22 7.61
CA ALA A 40 -3.47 -5.57 7.65
C ALA A 40 -3.17 -6.29 8.96
N ASP A 41 -1.97 -6.15 9.52
CA ASP A 41 -1.59 -6.68 10.83
C ASP A 41 -2.44 -6.11 11.98
N LEU A 42 -2.94 -4.87 11.82
CA LEU A 42 -3.88 -4.23 12.73
C LEU A 42 -5.35 -4.63 12.49
N GLY A 43 -5.61 -5.55 11.55
CA GLY A 43 -6.93 -6.05 11.21
C GLY A 43 -7.73 -5.15 10.24
N ILE A 44 -7.06 -4.25 9.53
CA ILE A 44 -7.68 -3.37 8.53
C ILE A 44 -7.47 -3.99 7.16
N LYS A 45 -8.56 -4.28 6.44
CA LYS A 45 -8.46 -4.74 5.06
C LYS A 45 -7.98 -3.59 4.15
N VAL A 46 -6.94 -3.82 3.35
CA VAL A 46 -6.43 -2.83 2.40
C VAL A 46 -6.53 -3.39 0.99
N ASP A 47 -7.21 -2.65 0.12
CA ASP A 47 -7.21 -2.85 -1.32
C ASP A 47 -6.39 -1.70 -1.95
N ILE A 48 -5.50 -2.00 -2.90
CA ILE A 48 -4.56 -1.03 -3.51
C ILE A 48 -4.72 -1.04 -5.03
#